data_AF-A0A6A3SWR4-F1
#
_entry.id   AF-A0A6A3SWR4-F1
#
_cell.length_a   1.000
_cell.length_b   1.000
_cell.length_c   1.000
_cell.angle_alpha   90.00
_cell.angle_beta   90.00
_cell.angle_gamma   90.00
#
_symmetry.space_group_name_H-M   'P 1'
#
loop_
_entity.id
_entity.type
_entity.pdbx_description
1 polymer ?
#
loop_
_entity_poly.entity_id
_entity_poly.type
_entity_poly.pdbx_seq_one_letter_code
_entity_poly.pdbx_strand_id
1 'polypeptide(L)'
;MIHPSLAEAKARSGYIQIPTTSCDRVRAAFNCLVRLWASLQVSYYGGRYSIERVLALDKYTRTTSLLRVFVVCVGTPMPMVALVTLQELLPLQEPEAGWRRNYGFWCRVFMLGVIVSHTYLIQGKYMVDGFAPSSWQLVVFVLGISGTYTGIGMIVAANLLFPIPFFYITMTPAFYVPLLILLYCTLGKSRKLTKYVCFIATQKMMGMLYPIYQLLFHRASTTDFVLPVILLLPVVKLVVKNVVLYFTHHLEDLTPEAVIFTVDFYNALYLATCMESASTLHAMLIFIVTDFAQTATVLLGMHRRTATISQRLLEATGALESESVLSALSSLCQRPSTFQSQNRGGVHVRSCFRHSLDRQDLQLLCRLERLPGNSSDDPTRIYLWSSARSAISETRKLTSLRLTSISSSFSRLASSRRLAAIQPMTKSTAAPKRRQDDPIPTDVFKHSNILRETLGVLYTAECLVLMAYVEAFIPLFYCTYMLYMVQLPNAEYHTELRNVNRQNVAYTTRVVFLFGLLQVASFVLLVLLVRRNCGIQIWYNLAFVLETQMALVQGKLMVWMLVTLACRVVHFGKRTTRLCVAV
;
A
#
# COMPACT_ATOMS: atom_id res chain seq x y z
N MET A 1 68.75 -43.78 19.29
CA MET A 1 69.27 -42.39 19.26
C MET A 1 68.27 -41.51 18.52
N ILE A 2 67.64 -40.60 19.27
CA ILE A 2 67.24 -39.23 18.94
C ILE A 2 66.36 -38.96 17.69
N HIS A 3 65.15 -38.45 17.97
CA HIS A 3 64.14 -37.79 17.12
C HIS A 3 64.70 -36.62 16.25
N PRO A 4 64.04 -36.20 15.15
CA PRO A 4 62.87 -35.30 15.25
C PRO A 4 61.76 -35.60 14.20
N SER A 5 60.50 -35.76 14.59
CA SER A 5 59.48 -34.76 14.99
C SER A 5 58.62 -34.32 13.80
N LEU A 6 57.37 -34.80 13.81
CA LEU A 6 56.28 -34.58 12.84
C LEU A 6 55.78 -33.12 12.80
N ALA A 7 56.50 -32.19 13.43
CA ALA A 7 56.11 -30.80 13.64
C ALA A 7 56.50 -29.88 12.47
N GLU A 8 57.46 -30.26 11.62
CA GLU A 8 57.91 -29.42 10.51
C GLU A 8 57.14 -29.62 9.20
N ALA A 9 56.39 -30.72 9.06
CA ALA A 9 55.54 -30.95 7.87
C ALA A 9 54.23 -30.14 7.90
N LYS A 10 53.81 -29.62 9.06
CA LYS A 10 52.54 -28.88 9.22
C LYS A 10 52.68 -27.36 9.02
N ALA A 11 53.90 -26.83 8.87
CA ALA A 11 54.16 -25.40 8.72
C ALA A 11 54.14 -24.89 7.26
N ARG A 12 53.90 -25.75 6.26
CA ARG A 12 53.83 -25.39 4.82
C ARG A 12 52.46 -25.55 4.15
N SER A 13 51.39 -25.77 4.92
CA SER A 13 50.03 -25.60 4.38
C SER A 13 49.56 -24.19 4.71
N GLY A 14 50.08 -23.23 3.93
CA GLY A 14 49.56 -21.87 3.94
C GLY A 14 48.07 -21.93 3.65
N TYR A 15 47.28 -21.32 4.54
CA TYR A 15 45.89 -20.98 4.27
C TYR A 15 45.83 -20.24 2.95
N ILE A 16 45.43 -20.92 1.88
CA ILE A 16 44.89 -20.27 0.70
C ILE A 16 43.57 -19.68 1.17
N GLN A 17 43.61 -18.44 1.66
CA GLN A 17 42.45 -17.57 1.62
C GLN A 17 42.10 -17.43 0.15
N ILE A 18 41.18 -18.27 -0.31
CA ILE A 18 40.53 -18.10 -1.60
C ILE A 18 39.98 -16.67 -1.55
N PRO A 19 40.46 -15.75 -2.41
CA PRO A 19 39.96 -14.40 -2.41
C PRO A 19 38.48 -14.48 -2.71
N THR A 20 37.64 -14.01 -1.77
CA THR A 20 36.20 -13.85 -2.01
C THR A 20 36.04 -13.08 -3.30
N THR A 21 35.57 -13.78 -4.34
CA THR A 21 35.56 -13.24 -5.68
C THR A 21 34.65 -12.03 -5.71
N SER A 22 34.91 -11.05 -6.59
CA SER A 22 34.02 -9.90 -6.79
C SER A 22 32.55 -10.34 -6.99
N CYS A 23 32.36 -11.52 -7.62
CA CYS A 23 31.07 -12.17 -7.82
C CYS A 23 30.36 -12.55 -6.51
N ASP A 24 31.07 -13.05 -5.49
CA ASP A 24 30.49 -13.40 -4.19
C ASP A 24 30.04 -12.17 -3.41
N ARG A 25 30.78 -11.06 -3.52
CA ARG A 25 30.40 -9.78 -2.91
C ARG A 25 29.18 -9.17 -3.61
N VAL A 26 29.13 -9.23 -4.94
CA VAL A 26 27.95 -8.79 -5.72
C VAL A 26 26.73 -9.65 -5.39
N ARG A 27 26.88 -10.98 -5.29
CA ARG A 27 25.80 -11.88 -4.89
C ARG A 27 25.33 -11.63 -3.46
N ALA A 28 26.26 -11.38 -2.53
CA ALA A 28 25.93 -11.03 -1.15
C ALA A 28 25.20 -9.67 -1.07
N ALA A 29 25.66 -8.67 -1.82
CA ALA A 29 25.00 -7.36 -1.92
C ALA A 29 23.61 -7.48 -2.55
N PHE A 30 23.47 -8.25 -3.62
CA PHE A 30 22.18 -8.54 -4.26
C PHE A 30 21.24 -9.26 -3.30
N ASN A 31 21.70 -10.30 -2.59
CA ASN A 31 20.89 -11.00 -1.59
C ASN A 31 20.53 -10.13 -0.38
N CYS A 32 21.36 -9.14 -0.03
CA CYS A 32 21.06 -8.14 0.98
C CYS A 32 19.98 -7.18 0.48
N LEU A 33 20.10 -6.68 -0.75
CA LEU A 33 19.13 -5.81 -1.39
C LEU A 33 17.78 -6.49 -1.57
N VAL A 34 17.74 -7.76 -1.99
CA VAL A 34 16.50 -8.54 -2.10
C VAL A 34 15.85 -8.74 -0.73
N ARG A 35 16.63 -9.01 0.32
CA ARG A 35 16.12 -9.13 1.70
C ARG A 35 15.60 -7.81 2.25
N LEU A 36 16.31 -6.71 1.99
CA LEU A 36 15.89 -5.36 2.37
C LEU A 36 14.64 -4.95 1.61
N TRP A 37 14.56 -5.24 0.31
CA TRP A 37 13.39 -5.00 -0.53
C TRP A 37 12.18 -5.77 0.00
N ALA A 38 12.35 -7.06 0.29
CA ALA A 38 11.31 -7.89 0.86
C ALA A 38 10.88 -7.43 2.27
N SER A 39 11.78 -6.94 3.11
CA SER A 39 11.42 -6.44 4.45
C SER A 39 10.72 -5.07 4.43
N LEU A 40 10.93 -4.28 3.37
CA LEU A 40 10.27 -2.98 3.16
C LEU A 40 8.91 -3.09 2.47
N GLN A 41 8.57 -4.24 1.90
CA GLN A 41 7.28 -4.44 1.24
C GLN A 41 6.16 -4.59 2.28
N VAL A 42 5.11 -3.79 2.11
CA VAL A 42 3.90 -3.82 2.95
C VAL A 42 3.30 -5.22 3.04
N SER A 43 3.34 -5.99 1.94
CA SER A 43 2.84 -7.36 1.86
C SER A 43 3.52 -8.31 2.86
N TYR A 44 4.73 -8.01 3.34
CA TYR A 44 5.51 -8.83 4.27
C TYR A 44 5.56 -8.30 5.69
N TYR A 45 4.85 -7.21 6.01
CA TYR A 45 4.74 -6.63 7.35
C TYR A 45 3.90 -7.50 8.34
N GLY A 46 3.66 -8.77 7.98
CA GLY A 46 2.63 -9.67 8.52
C GLY A 46 2.64 -9.96 10.03
N GLY A 47 1.60 -10.67 10.46
CA GLY A 47 1.35 -11.03 11.86
C GLY A 47 0.36 -10.13 12.60
N ARG A 48 -0.45 -9.37 11.84
CA ARG A 48 -1.36 -8.33 12.36
C ARG A 48 -2.82 -8.52 11.91
N TYR A 49 -3.10 -9.62 11.21
CA TYR A 49 -4.45 -10.00 10.84
C TYR A 49 -5.19 -10.42 12.13
N SER A 50 -6.33 -9.80 12.43
CA SER A 50 -7.05 -10.13 13.67
C SER A 50 -7.75 -11.49 13.59
N ILE A 51 -7.91 -12.13 14.74
CA ILE A 51 -8.61 -13.42 14.85
C ILE A 51 -10.10 -13.25 14.47
N GLU A 52 -10.72 -12.15 14.89
CA GLU A 52 -12.09 -11.78 14.50
C GLU A 52 -12.27 -11.77 12.98
N ARG A 53 -11.31 -11.21 12.23
CA ARG A 53 -11.34 -11.18 10.77
C ARG A 53 -11.18 -12.57 10.14
N VAL A 54 -10.32 -13.43 10.71
CA VAL A 54 -10.17 -14.82 10.25
C VAL A 54 -11.50 -15.57 10.35
N LEU A 55 -12.16 -15.50 11.50
CA LEU A 55 -13.43 -16.19 11.73
C LEU A 55 -14.52 -15.65 10.79
N ALA A 56 -14.56 -14.33 10.59
CA ALA A 56 -15.49 -13.71 9.66
C ALA A 56 -15.26 -14.17 8.21
N LEU A 57 -13.99 -14.33 7.81
CA LEU A 57 -13.62 -14.81 6.49
C LEU A 57 -13.96 -16.31 6.30
N ASP A 58 -13.74 -17.17 7.32
CA ASP A 58 -14.11 -18.59 7.26
C ASP A 58 -15.63 -18.73 7.09
N LYS A 59 -16.39 -17.99 7.89
CA LYS A 59 -17.85 -17.93 7.76
C LYS A 59 -18.29 -17.44 6.38
N TYR A 60 -17.69 -16.36 5.87
CA TYR A 60 -18.03 -15.81 4.55
C TYR A 60 -17.76 -16.83 3.44
N THR A 61 -16.65 -17.56 3.52
CA THR A 61 -16.26 -18.59 2.54
C THR A 61 -17.24 -19.77 2.53
N ARG A 62 -17.78 -20.17 3.69
CA ARG A 62 -18.75 -21.28 3.78
C ARG A 62 -20.17 -20.91 3.38
N THR A 63 -20.57 -19.65 3.58
CA THR A 63 -21.98 -19.21 3.45
C THR A 63 -22.29 -18.54 2.12
N THR A 64 -21.29 -17.98 1.45
CA THR A 64 -21.49 -17.15 0.26
C THR A 64 -21.40 -18.00 -1.01
N SER A 65 -22.32 -17.80 -1.95
CA SER A 65 -22.25 -18.47 -3.26
C SER A 65 -21.24 -17.80 -4.19
N LEU A 66 -20.68 -18.57 -5.13
CA LEU A 66 -19.74 -18.05 -6.14
C LEU A 66 -20.34 -16.92 -7.01
N LEU A 67 -21.65 -16.98 -7.28
CA LEU A 67 -22.34 -15.93 -8.05
C LEU A 67 -22.31 -14.60 -7.29
N ARG A 68 -22.58 -14.61 -5.97
CA ARG A 68 -22.52 -13.40 -5.15
C ARG A 68 -21.10 -12.83 -5.11
N VAL A 69 -20.10 -13.69 -4.93
CA VAL A 69 -18.67 -13.30 -4.99
C VAL A 69 -18.35 -12.60 -6.31
N PHE A 70 -18.76 -13.17 -7.44
CA PHE A 70 -18.55 -12.58 -8.75
C PHE A 70 -19.26 -11.22 -8.90
N VAL A 71 -20.52 -11.12 -8.50
CA VAL A 71 -21.30 -9.88 -8.54
C VAL A 71 -20.67 -8.79 -7.67
N VAL A 72 -20.15 -9.12 -6.49
CA VAL A 72 -19.44 -8.16 -5.64
C VAL A 72 -18.17 -7.65 -6.34
N CYS A 73 -17.36 -8.55 -6.90
CA CYS A 73 -16.13 -8.17 -7.59
C CYS A 73 -16.39 -7.26 -8.80
N VAL A 74 -17.36 -7.60 -9.65
CA VAL A 74 -17.68 -6.80 -10.84
C VAL A 74 -18.49 -5.54 -10.49
N GLY A 75 -19.35 -5.61 -9.48
CA GLY A 75 -20.26 -4.53 -9.09
C GLY A 75 -19.60 -3.42 -8.27
N THR A 76 -18.57 -3.72 -7.49
CA THR A 76 -17.88 -2.73 -6.64
C THR A 76 -17.41 -1.48 -7.39
N PRO A 77 -16.78 -1.57 -8.58
CA PRO A 77 -16.33 -0.38 -9.33
C PRO A 77 -17.44 0.33 -10.11
N MET A 78 -18.61 -0.30 -10.33
CA MET A 78 -19.65 0.24 -11.20
C MET A 78 -20.19 1.61 -10.78
N PRO A 79 -20.38 1.91 -9.47
CA PRO A 79 -20.76 3.26 -9.05
C PRO A 79 -19.74 4.34 -9.42
N MET A 80 -18.44 4.01 -9.44
CA MET A 80 -17.42 4.93 -9.94
C MET A 80 -17.57 5.13 -11.45
N VAL A 81 -17.78 4.06 -12.22
CA VAL A 81 -18.00 4.14 -13.68
C VAL A 81 -19.21 5.01 -14.00
N ALA A 82 -20.32 4.77 -13.32
CA ALA A 82 -21.55 5.54 -13.45
C ALA A 82 -21.32 7.02 -13.09
N LEU A 83 -20.62 7.30 -11.99
CA LEU A 83 -20.35 8.67 -11.55
C LEU A 83 -19.49 9.44 -12.56
N VAL A 84 -18.42 8.83 -13.07
CA VAL A 84 -17.54 9.44 -14.08
C VAL A 84 -18.31 9.68 -15.38
N THR A 85 -19.07 8.69 -15.85
CA THR A 85 -19.86 8.83 -17.08
C THR A 85 -20.93 9.91 -16.95
N LEU A 86 -21.66 9.97 -15.83
CA LEU A 86 -22.64 11.01 -15.53
C LEU A 86 -22.00 12.41 -15.44
N GLN A 87 -20.83 12.53 -14.80
CA GLN A 87 -20.11 13.80 -14.75
C GLN A 87 -19.73 14.28 -16.16
N GLU A 88 -19.37 13.37 -17.06
CA GLU A 88 -19.00 13.70 -18.43
C GLU A 88 -20.19 14.07 -19.32
N LEU A 89 -21.44 13.87 -18.87
CA LEU A 89 -22.62 14.43 -19.52
C LEU A 89 -22.81 15.92 -19.22
N LEU A 90 -22.17 16.46 -18.17
CA LEU A 90 -22.24 17.90 -17.90
C LEU A 90 -21.44 18.66 -18.96
N PRO A 91 -22.06 19.59 -19.71
CA PRO A 91 -21.40 20.30 -20.80
C PRO A 91 -20.31 21.21 -20.23
N LEU A 92 -19.11 21.11 -20.77
CA LEU A 92 -18.05 22.08 -20.59
C LEU A 92 -18.18 23.17 -21.67
N GLN A 93 -17.85 24.41 -21.30
CA GLN A 93 -17.85 25.55 -22.21
C GLN A 93 -16.41 25.93 -22.55
N GLU A 94 -16.21 26.80 -23.53
CA GLU A 94 -14.88 27.33 -23.80
C GLU A 94 -14.31 28.07 -22.58
N PRO A 95 -13.07 27.76 -22.15
CA PRO A 95 -12.46 28.45 -21.02
C PRO A 95 -12.34 29.97 -21.22
N GLU A 96 -12.16 30.41 -22.46
CA GLU A 96 -12.04 31.82 -22.86
C GLU A 96 -13.34 32.62 -22.65
N ALA A 97 -14.49 31.95 -22.59
CA ALA A 97 -15.79 32.57 -22.32
C ALA A 97 -15.93 33.11 -20.88
N GLY A 98 -14.92 32.87 -20.03
CA GLY A 98 -14.83 33.39 -18.67
C GLY A 98 -15.59 32.56 -17.64
N TRP A 99 -15.31 32.81 -16.36
CA TRP A 99 -15.78 31.98 -15.25
C TRP A 99 -17.31 31.92 -15.12
N ARG A 100 -18.03 33.00 -15.49
CA ARG A 100 -19.50 33.08 -15.37
C ARG A 100 -20.22 32.17 -16.37
N ARG A 101 -19.71 32.07 -17.60
CA ARG A 101 -20.30 31.23 -18.65
C ARG A 101 -19.98 29.75 -18.47
N ASN A 102 -18.91 29.43 -17.72
CA ASN A 102 -18.44 28.07 -17.45
C ASN A 102 -19.18 27.40 -16.27
N TYR A 103 -20.51 27.34 -16.31
CA TYR A 103 -21.32 26.77 -15.22
C TYR A 103 -21.09 25.26 -15.04
N GLY A 104 -20.84 24.53 -16.14
CA GLY A 104 -20.60 23.08 -16.08
C GLY A 104 -19.33 22.73 -15.33
N PHE A 105 -18.29 23.55 -15.48
CA PHE A 105 -17.05 23.43 -14.70
C PHE A 105 -17.33 23.56 -13.20
N TRP A 106 -18.07 24.59 -12.77
CA TRP A 106 -18.39 24.79 -11.35
C TRP A 106 -19.26 23.66 -10.78
N CYS A 107 -20.22 23.13 -11.56
CA CYS A 107 -20.99 21.95 -11.16
C CYS A 107 -20.09 20.72 -10.95
N ARG A 108 -19.12 20.49 -11.85
CA ARG A 108 -18.12 19.42 -11.71
C ARG A 108 -17.22 19.62 -10.49
N VAL A 109 -16.79 20.86 -10.21
CA VAL A 109 -15.99 21.22 -9.01
C VAL A 109 -16.78 20.98 -7.73
N PHE A 110 -18.06 21.38 -7.70
CA PHE A 110 -18.93 21.14 -6.56
C PHE A 110 -19.15 19.64 -6.31
N MET A 111 -19.45 18.86 -7.36
CA MET A 111 -19.55 17.40 -7.24
C MET A 111 -18.25 16.74 -6.77
N LEU A 112 -17.10 17.18 -7.29
CA LEU A 112 -15.80 16.73 -6.80
C LEU A 112 -15.65 17.02 -5.30
N GLY A 113 -16.00 18.23 -4.85
CA GLY A 113 -15.99 18.60 -3.44
C GLY A 113 -16.89 17.68 -2.59
N VAL A 114 -18.09 17.36 -3.08
CA VAL A 114 -19.08 16.51 -2.38
C VAL A 114 -18.51 15.11 -2.19
N ILE A 115 -17.99 14.51 -3.25
CA ILE A 115 -17.49 13.12 -3.20
C ILE A 115 -16.22 13.02 -2.36
N VAL A 116 -15.31 13.99 -2.45
CA VAL A 116 -14.08 14.04 -1.65
C VAL A 116 -14.39 14.24 -0.18
N SER A 117 -15.26 15.21 0.16
CA SER A 117 -15.63 15.48 1.56
C SER A 117 -16.40 14.31 2.17
N HIS A 118 -17.36 13.73 1.45
CA HIS A 118 -18.07 12.53 1.88
C HIS A 118 -17.10 11.37 2.15
N THR A 119 -16.20 11.08 1.22
CA THR A 119 -15.23 9.99 1.35
C THR A 119 -14.32 10.18 2.56
N TYR A 120 -13.78 11.39 2.78
CA TYR A 120 -12.96 11.65 3.95
C TYR A 120 -13.78 11.52 5.24
N LEU A 121 -14.95 12.12 5.34
CA LEU A 121 -15.76 12.01 6.57
C LEU A 121 -16.14 10.54 6.88
N ILE A 122 -16.46 9.74 5.86
CA ILE A 122 -16.67 8.30 6.04
C ILE A 122 -15.39 7.60 6.50
N GLN A 123 -14.22 7.87 5.91
CA GLN A 123 -12.94 7.34 6.40
C GLN A 123 -12.68 7.74 7.86
N GLY A 124 -12.94 9.00 8.21
CA GLY A 124 -12.80 9.53 9.56
C GLY A 124 -13.60 8.72 10.60
N LYS A 125 -14.80 8.25 10.23
CA LYS A 125 -15.68 7.46 11.10
C LYS A 125 -15.02 6.14 11.55
N TYR A 126 -14.16 5.57 10.72
CA TYR A 126 -13.44 4.33 11.03
C TYR A 126 -12.06 4.56 11.63
N MET A 127 -11.45 5.73 11.39
CA MET A 127 -10.07 6.02 11.80
C MET A 127 -9.97 6.81 13.11
N VAL A 128 -11.04 7.49 13.52
CA VAL A 128 -11.06 8.34 14.72
C VAL A 128 -12.19 7.91 15.67
N ASP A 129 -11.82 7.38 16.83
CA ASP A 129 -12.78 7.02 17.89
C ASP A 129 -13.63 8.24 18.30
N GLY A 130 -14.92 8.02 18.51
CA GLY A 130 -15.86 9.07 18.89
C GLY A 130 -16.35 9.94 17.72
N PHE A 131 -15.79 9.77 16.52
CA PHE A 131 -16.31 10.44 15.33
C PHE A 131 -17.45 9.66 14.70
N ALA A 132 -18.68 9.94 15.15
CA ALA A 132 -19.89 9.34 14.60
C ALA A 132 -20.91 10.44 14.26
N PRO A 133 -20.69 11.23 13.17
CA PRO A 133 -21.64 12.25 12.78
C PRO A 133 -22.99 11.61 12.42
N SER A 134 -24.08 12.26 12.82
CA SER A 134 -25.42 11.93 12.33
C SER A 134 -25.49 12.09 10.81
N SER A 135 -26.36 11.33 10.12
CA SER A 135 -26.54 11.44 8.67
C SER A 135 -26.82 12.87 8.23
N TRP A 136 -27.57 13.63 9.02
CA TRP A 136 -27.83 15.05 8.74
C TRP A 136 -26.58 15.92 8.90
N GLN A 137 -25.83 15.72 9.98
CA GLN A 137 -24.55 16.43 10.21
C GLN A 137 -23.55 16.14 9.08
N LEU A 138 -23.49 14.89 8.62
CA LEU A 138 -22.68 14.48 7.47
C LEU A 138 -23.08 15.26 6.21
N VAL A 139 -24.38 15.31 5.88
CA VAL A 139 -24.88 16.05 4.71
C VAL A 139 -24.54 17.53 4.80
N VAL A 140 -24.77 18.17 5.96
CA VAL A 140 -24.46 19.58 6.17
C VAL A 140 -22.95 19.84 6.02
N PHE A 141 -22.09 18.99 6.58
CA PHE A 141 -20.65 19.12 6.45
C PHE A 141 -20.18 18.97 5.01
N VAL A 142 -20.69 17.95 4.30
CA VAL A 142 -20.36 17.69 2.90
C VAL A 142 -20.76 18.87 2.02
N LEU A 143 -22.01 19.34 2.11
CA LEU A 143 -22.51 20.46 1.31
C LEU A 143 -21.82 21.77 1.69
N GLY A 144 -21.58 22.01 2.97
CA GLY A 144 -20.91 23.22 3.47
C GLY A 144 -19.46 23.33 2.99
N ILE A 145 -18.66 22.26 3.11
CA ILE A 145 -17.26 22.24 2.63
C ILE A 145 -17.23 22.39 1.11
N SER A 146 -18.11 21.68 0.39
CA SER A 146 -18.15 21.70 -1.08
C SER A 146 -18.60 23.05 -1.63
N GLY A 147 -19.59 23.68 -0.98
CA GLY A 147 -20.05 25.02 -1.30
C GLY A 147 -18.98 26.07 -1.03
N THR A 148 -18.28 25.97 0.12
CA THR A 148 -17.16 26.87 0.47
C THR A 148 -16.02 26.73 -0.55
N TYR A 149 -15.64 25.51 -0.89
CA TYR A 149 -14.60 25.22 -1.89
C TYR A 149 -14.94 25.82 -3.27
N THR A 150 -16.17 25.60 -3.74
CA THR A 150 -16.62 26.11 -5.03
C THR A 150 -16.75 27.64 -5.02
N GLY A 151 -17.32 28.21 -3.95
CA GLY A 151 -17.50 29.65 -3.78
C GLY A 151 -16.16 30.40 -3.72
N ILE A 152 -15.19 29.91 -2.93
CA ILE A 152 -13.83 30.48 -2.91
C ILE A 152 -13.20 30.38 -4.31
N GLY A 153 -13.34 29.24 -4.99
CA GLY A 153 -12.88 29.08 -6.37
C GLY A 153 -13.47 30.11 -7.33
N MET A 154 -14.78 30.37 -7.25
CA MET A 154 -15.47 31.39 -8.05
C MET A 154 -15.00 32.80 -7.73
N ILE A 155 -14.80 33.13 -6.44
CA ILE A 155 -14.27 34.43 -6.01
C ILE A 155 -12.86 34.63 -6.56
N VAL A 156 -11.99 33.62 -6.46
CA VAL A 156 -10.62 33.72 -6.99
C VAL A 156 -10.64 33.86 -8.51
N ALA A 157 -11.48 33.09 -9.22
CA ALA A 157 -11.64 33.20 -10.66
C ALA A 157 -12.20 34.57 -11.10
N ALA A 158 -13.02 35.20 -10.27
CA ALA A 158 -13.57 36.53 -10.52
C ALA A 158 -12.54 37.66 -10.35
N ASN A 159 -11.58 37.50 -9.43
CA ASN A 159 -10.61 38.55 -9.08
C ASN A 159 -9.23 38.38 -9.73
N LEU A 160 -8.84 37.16 -10.11
CA LEU A 160 -7.51 36.88 -10.67
C LEU A 160 -7.55 36.55 -12.16
N LEU A 161 -7.93 35.31 -12.49
CA LEU A 161 -7.88 34.75 -13.84
C LEU A 161 -8.76 33.49 -13.89
N PHE A 162 -9.40 33.27 -15.03
CA PHE A 162 -10.03 32.00 -15.35
C PHE A 162 -9.53 31.50 -16.73
N PRO A 163 -9.19 30.21 -16.87
CA PRO A 163 -9.12 29.17 -15.84
C PRO A 163 -7.98 29.41 -14.83
N ILE A 164 -8.17 29.00 -13.58
CA ILE A 164 -7.16 29.16 -12.53
C ILE A 164 -5.98 28.21 -12.81
N PRO A 165 -4.73 28.70 -12.87
CA PRO A 165 -3.57 27.85 -13.12
C PRO A 165 -3.42 26.76 -12.05
N PHE A 166 -3.24 25.51 -12.50
CA PHE A 166 -3.09 24.35 -11.63
C PHE A 166 -4.20 24.29 -10.56
N PHE A 167 -5.46 24.45 -10.96
CA PHE A 167 -6.62 24.56 -10.05
C PHE A 167 -6.59 23.51 -8.92
N TYR A 168 -6.28 22.25 -9.25
CA TYR A 168 -6.17 21.16 -8.27
C TYR A 168 -5.12 21.40 -7.17
N ILE A 169 -4.02 22.10 -7.48
CA ILE A 169 -2.96 22.45 -6.53
C ILE A 169 -3.32 23.75 -5.84
N THR A 170 -3.57 24.81 -6.60
CA THR A 170 -3.80 26.18 -6.11
C THR A 170 -5.03 26.29 -5.20
N MET A 171 -6.11 25.57 -5.51
CA MET A 171 -7.34 25.55 -4.69
C MET A 171 -7.32 24.50 -3.59
N THR A 172 -6.20 23.80 -3.36
CA THR A 172 -6.06 22.86 -2.23
C THR A 172 -6.36 23.53 -0.89
N PRO A 173 -5.79 24.71 -0.55
CA PRO A 173 -6.07 25.35 0.74
C PRO A 173 -7.56 25.66 0.94
N ALA A 174 -8.26 26.07 -0.13
CA ALA A 174 -9.69 26.40 -0.10
C ALA A 174 -10.57 25.21 0.32
N PHE A 175 -10.15 23.97 0.05
CA PHE A 175 -10.86 22.76 0.46
C PHE A 175 -10.38 22.24 1.81
N TYR A 176 -9.06 22.07 1.97
CA TYR A 176 -8.51 21.34 3.12
C TYR A 176 -8.46 22.20 4.39
N VAL A 177 -8.29 23.53 4.30
CA VAL A 177 -8.29 24.38 5.51
C VAL A 177 -9.65 24.34 6.22
N PRO A 178 -10.80 24.57 5.54
CA PRO A 178 -12.12 24.42 6.18
C PRO A 178 -12.38 23.01 6.72
N LEU A 179 -12.00 21.96 5.96
CA LEU A 179 -12.14 20.57 6.40
C LEU A 179 -11.38 20.31 7.70
N LEU A 180 -10.12 20.75 7.79
CA LEU A 180 -9.28 20.54 8.96
C LEU A 180 -9.80 21.33 10.16
N ILE A 181 -10.18 22.61 9.97
CA ILE A 181 -10.77 23.42 11.03
C ILE A 181 -12.00 22.72 11.60
N LEU A 182 -12.91 22.26 10.73
CA LEU A 182 -14.13 21.58 11.16
C LEU A 182 -13.84 20.29 11.94
N LEU A 183 -12.89 19.47 11.47
CA LEU A 183 -12.48 18.25 12.16
C LEU A 183 -11.88 18.54 13.55
N TYR A 184 -11.01 19.55 13.66
CA TYR A 184 -10.43 19.93 14.95
C TYR A 184 -11.45 20.58 15.89
N CYS A 185 -12.39 21.37 15.38
CA CYS A 185 -13.46 21.96 16.19
C CYS A 185 -14.44 20.92 16.71
N THR A 186 -14.76 19.88 15.92
CA THR A 186 -15.75 18.86 16.29
C THR A 186 -15.18 17.79 17.22
N LEU A 187 -13.94 17.36 17.02
CA LEU A 187 -13.33 16.25 17.76
C LEU A 187 -12.31 16.68 18.84
N GLY A 188 -11.87 17.93 18.81
CA GLY A 188 -10.73 18.38 19.58
C GLY A 188 -9.41 17.76 19.12
N LYS A 189 -8.29 18.28 19.63
CA LYS A 189 -6.96 17.78 19.27
C LYS A 189 -6.72 16.41 19.94
N SER A 190 -6.64 15.35 19.12
CA SER A 190 -6.28 14.01 19.59
C SER A 190 -5.16 13.39 18.75
N ARG A 191 -4.38 12.47 19.31
CA ARG A 191 -3.31 11.77 18.58
C ARG A 191 -3.85 10.97 17.39
N LYS A 192 -5.05 10.41 17.50
CA LYS A 192 -5.74 9.68 16.42
C LYS A 192 -6.16 10.63 15.31
N LEU A 193 -6.73 11.79 15.65
CA LEU A 193 -7.07 12.83 14.67
C LEU A 193 -5.82 13.34 13.94
N THR A 194 -4.71 13.59 14.65
CA THR A 194 -3.46 14.01 14.00
C THR A 194 -2.95 12.96 13.01
N LYS A 195 -3.01 11.67 13.35
CA LYS A 195 -2.65 10.58 12.41
C LYS A 195 -3.57 10.54 11.20
N TYR A 196 -4.87 10.73 11.40
CA TYR A 196 -5.86 10.79 10.34
C TYR A 196 -5.65 11.98 9.39
N VAL A 197 -5.35 13.16 9.93
CA VAL A 197 -4.99 14.35 9.15
C VAL A 197 -3.71 14.11 8.34
N CYS A 198 -2.68 13.49 8.93
CA CYS A 198 -1.47 13.12 8.19
C CYS A 198 -1.74 12.07 7.10
N PHE A 199 -2.69 11.16 7.32
CA PHE A 199 -3.12 10.20 6.32
C PHE A 199 -3.82 10.89 5.14
N ILE A 200 -4.73 11.84 5.39
CA ILE A 200 -5.33 12.70 4.34
C ILE A 200 -4.25 13.47 3.60
N ALA A 201 -3.30 14.08 4.32
CA ALA A 201 -2.20 14.83 3.70
C ALA A 201 -1.33 13.94 2.80
N THR A 202 -1.03 12.71 3.23
CA THR A 202 -0.29 11.72 2.43
C THR A 202 -1.04 11.36 1.15
N GLN A 203 -2.35 11.13 1.28
CA GLN A 203 -3.25 10.88 0.15
C GLN A 203 -3.24 12.04 -0.86
N LYS A 204 -3.33 13.29 -0.38
CA LYS A 204 -3.26 14.48 -1.25
C LYS A 204 -1.89 14.65 -1.92
N MET A 205 -0.80 14.45 -1.17
CA MET A 205 0.57 14.51 -1.70
C MET A 205 0.77 13.52 -2.84
N MET A 206 0.14 12.34 -2.77
CA MET A 206 0.19 11.34 -3.83
C MET A 206 -0.36 11.88 -5.16
N GLY A 207 -1.52 12.53 -5.12
CA GLY A 207 -2.11 13.18 -6.29
C GLY A 207 -1.28 14.32 -6.87
N MET A 208 -0.25 14.81 -6.16
CA MET A 208 0.73 15.78 -6.68
C MET A 208 2.02 15.12 -7.17
N LEU A 209 2.46 14.05 -6.50
CA LEU A 209 3.70 13.34 -6.79
C LEU A 209 3.68 12.69 -8.18
N TYR A 210 2.58 12.05 -8.54
CA TYR A 210 2.49 11.34 -9.81
C TYR A 210 2.40 12.24 -11.06
N PRO A 211 1.68 13.38 -11.08
CA PRO A 211 1.79 14.34 -12.18
C PRO A 211 3.22 14.85 -12.39
N ILE A 212 3.98 15.07 -11.31
CA ILE A 212 5.40 15.45 -11.39
C ILE A 212 6.21 14.30 -12.02
N TYR A 213 5.95 13.06 -11.60
CA TYR A 213 6.56 11.88 -12.23
C TYR A 213 6.20 11.78 -13.72
N GLN A 214 4.94 11.99 -14.10
CA GLN A 214 4.49 11.94 -15.49
C GLN A 214 5.18 13.02 -16.34
N LEU A 215 5.33 14.23 -15.81
CA LEU A 215 6.10 15.28 -16.47
C LEU A 215 7.57 14.89 -16.64
N LEU A 216 8.19 14.32 -15.60
CA LEU A 216 9.56 13.82 -15.66
C LEU A 216 9.71 12.71 -16.71
N PHE A 217 8.78 11.75 -16.73
CA PHE A 217 8.75 10.66 -17.71
C PHE A 217 8.62 11.18 -19.14
N HIS A 218 7.71 12.11 -19.39
CA HIS A 218 7.52 12.69 -20.72
C HIS A 218 8.75 13.47 -21.21
N ARG A 219 9.50 14.10 -20.30
CA ARG A 219 10.77 14.75 -20.66
C ARG A 219 11.90 13.74 -20.87
N ALA A 220 11.90 12.66 -20.10
CA ALA A 220 12.91 11.63 -20.20
C ALA A 220 12.70 10.68 -21.38
N SER A 221 11.45 10.49 -21.85
CA SER A 221 11.06 9.51 -22.90
C SER A 221 11.85 9.62 -24.20
N THR A 222 12.41 10.79 -24.49
CA THR A 222 13.21 11.08 -25.69
C THR A 222 14.73 11.13 -25.43
N THR A 223 15.18 10.76 -24.23
CA THR A 223 16.59 10.85 -23.79
C THR A 223 17.11 9.50 -23.30
N ASP A 224 18.42 9.34 -23.09
CA ASP A 224 18.97 8.09 -22.54
C ASP A 224 18.55 7.80 -21.09
N PHE A 225 17.92 8.76 -20.41
CA PHE A 225 17.48 8.64 -19.01
C PHE A 225 16.13 7.94 -18.83
N VAL A 226 15.50 7.39 -19.89
CA VAL A 226 14.22 6.67 -19.79
C VAL A 226 14.27 5.54 -18.77
N LEU A 227 15.28 4.67 -18.86
CA LEU A 227 15.37 3.48 -18.02
C LEU A 227 15.49 3.84 -16.52
N PRO A 228 16.38 4.77 -16.10
CA PRO A 228 16.41 5.27 -14.72
C PRO A 228 15.06 5.82 -14.23
N VAL A 229 14.33 6.56 -15.07
CA VAL A 229 13.03 7.14 -14.68
C VAL A 229 11.95 6.06 -14.55
N ILE A 230 11.98 5.02 -15.40
CA ILE A 230 11.09 3.85 -15.25
C ILE A 230 11.39 3.12 -13.93
N LEU A 231 12.67 2.89 -13.61
CA LEU A 231 13.09 2.21 -12.39
C LEU A 231 12.88 3.05 -11.11
N LEU A 232 12.74 4.36 -11.22
CA LEU A 232 12.36 5.24 -10.11
C LEU A 232 10.92 4.98 -9.64
N LEU A 233 10.01 4.58 -10.53
CA LEU A 233 8.60 4.38 -10.20
C LEU A 233 8.38 3.29 -9.12
N PRO A 234 8.98 2.09 -9.21
CA PRO A 234 8.96 1.10 -8.13
C PRO A 234 9.48 1.62 -6.78
N VAL A 235 10.51 2.46 -6.80
CA VAL A 235 11.09 3.04 -5.58
C VAL A 235 10.11 4.04 -4.95
N VAL A 236 9.52 4.92 -5.76
CA VAL A 236 8.48 5.85 -5.32
C VAL A 236 7.28 5.10 -4.76
N LYS A 237 6.79 4.08 -5.48
CA LYS A 237 5.71 3.18 -5.04
C LYS A 237 6.03 2.60 -3.65
N LEU A 238 7.23 2.05 -3.45
CA LEU A 238 7.66 1.48 -2.17
C LEU A 238 7.73 2.51 -1.04
N VAL A 239 8.30 3.70 -1.30
CA VAL A 239 8.40 4.76 -0.30
C VAL A 239 7.00 5.19 0.15
N VAL A 240 6.09 5.46 -0.79
CA VAL A 240 4.76 5.92 -0.41
C VAL A 240 3.94 4.83 0.28
N LYS A 241 4.05 3.56 -0.15
CA LYS A 241 3.46 2.43 0.58
C LYS A 241 3.89 2.42 2.05
N ASN A 242 5.17 2.68 2.33
CA ASN A 242 5.69 2.74 3.70
C ASN A 242 5.21 3.98 4.48
N VAL A 243 5.05 5.13 3.82
CA VAL A 243 4.48 6.33 4.46
C VAL A 243 3.01 6.11 4.82
N VAL A 244 2.22 5.55 3.91
CA VAL A 244 0.81 5.21 4.18
C VAL A 244 0.69 4.18 5.29
N LEU A 245 1.54 3.14 5.27
CA LEU A 245 1.62 2.12 6.32
C LEU A 245 1.90 2.74 7.69
N TYR A 246 2.81 3.72 7.77
CA TYR A 246 3.14 4.38 9.04
C TYR A 246 1.93 5.05 9.69
N PHE A 247 1.09 5.73 8.92
CA PHE A 247 -0.11 6.40 9.44
C PHE A 247 -1.27 5.43 9.68
N THR A 248 -1.37 4.35 8.90
CA THR A 248 -2.43 3.33 9.01
C THR A 248 -2.09 2.18 9.95
N HIS A 249 -0.88 2.15 10.52
CA HIS A 249 -0.38 1.09 11.40
C HIS A 249 -1.27 0.71 12.59
N HIS A 250 -2.09 1.65 13.06
CA HIS A 250 -3.02 1.44 14.17
C HIS A 250 -4.35 0.78 13.74
N LEU A 251 -4.57 0.61 12.44
CA LEU A 251 -5.75 0.05 11.79
C LEU A 251 -5.30 -1.13 10.93
N GLU A 252 -4.82 -2.16 11.61
CA GLU A 252 -4.10 -3.29 11.01
C GLU A 252 -4.93 -4.01 9.93
N ASP A 253 -6.23 -4.23 10.18
CA ASP A 253 -7.15 -4.91 9.25
C ASP A 253 -7.67 -4.01 8.10
N LEU A 254 -7.41 -2.70 8.16
CA LEU A 254 -7.73 -1.73 7.09
C LEU A 254 -6.48 -1.34 6.29
N THR A 255 -5.29 -1.73 6.75
CA THR A 255 -4.03 -1.33 6.13
C THR A 255 -3.89 -1.85 4.69
N PRO A 256 -4.24 -3.12 4.35
CA PRO A 256 -4.18 -3.59 2.96
C PRO A 256 -5.05 -2.75 2.03
N GLU A 257 -6.30 -2.54 2.40
CA GLU A 257 -7.26 -1.73 1.66
C GLU A 257 -6.76 -0.29 1.49
N ALA A 258 -6.32 0.34 2.58
CA ALA A 258 -5.88 1.72 2.59
C ALA A 258 -4.62 1.93 1.73
N VAL A 259 -3.66 1.01 1.75
CA VAL A 259 -2.43 1.12 0.95
C VAL A 259 -2.71 0.83 -0.52
N ILE A 260 -3.50 -0.20 -0.84
CA ILE A 260 -3.67 -0.67 -2.21
C ILE A 260 -4.61 0.23 -3.02
N PHE A 261 -5.78 0.56 -2.47
CA PHE A 261 -6.73 1.46 -3.14
C PHE A 261 -6.28 2.93 -3.14
N THR A 262 -5.08 3.24 -2.63
CA THR A 262 -4.45 4.56 -2.79
C THR A 262 -3.20 4.46 -3.65
N VAL A 263 -2.18 3.74 -3.19
CA VAL A 263 -0.86 3.71 -3.83
C VAL A 263 -0.88 2.90 -5.11
N ASP A 264 -1.36 1.66 -5.06
CA ASP A 264 -1.40 0.79 -6.24
C ASP A 264 -2.42 1.30 -7.26
N PHE A 265 -3.54 1.86 -6.79
CA PHE A 265 -4.52 2.53 -7.64
C PHE A 265 -3.88 3.64 -8.49
N TYR A 266 -3.25 4.62 -7.84
CA TYR A 266 -2.60 5.70 -8.57
C TYR A 266 -1.50 5.16 -9.48
N ASN A 267 -0.65 4.28 -8.97
CA ASN A 267 0.43 3.69 -9.76
C ASN A 267 -0.09 3.06 -11.06
N ALA A 268 -1.14 2.24 -10.99
CA ALA A 268 -1.72 1.57 -12.15
C ALA A 268 -2.34 2.57 -13.16
N LEU A 269 -3.01 3.61 -12.67
CA LEU A 269 -3.61 4.64 -13.52
C LEU A 269 -2.55 5.48 -14.26
N TYR A 270 -1.50 5.87 -13.56
CA TYR A 270 -0.37 6.58 -14.17
C TYR A 270 0.43 5.67 -15.10
N LEU A 271 0.61 4.40 -14.75
CA LEU A 271 1.24 3.43 -15.65
C LEU A 271 0.46 3.30 -16.96
N ALA A 272 -0.87 3.14 -16.90
CA ALA A 272 -1.72 3.06 -18.09
C ALA A 272 -1.58 4.32 -18.98
N THR A 273 -1.47 5.50 -18.36
CA THR A 273 -1.33 6.77 -19.09
C THR A 273 0.07 6.96 -19.65
N CYS A 274 1.11 6.62 -18.89
CA CYS A 274 2.48 6.65 -19.36
C CYS A 274 2.66 5.71 -20.56
N MET A 275 2.04 4.54 -20.53
CA MET A 275 2.05 3.59 -21.65
C MET A 275 1.36 4.15 -22.89
N GLU A 276 0.24 4.87 -22.76
CA GLU A 276 -0.37 5.56 -23.90
C GLU A 276 0.54 6.66 -24.45
N SER A 277 1.18 7.44 -23.57
CA SER A 277 2.05 8.55 -23.96
C SER A 277 3.45 8.13 -24.44
N ALA A 278 3.83 6.86 -24.25
CA ALA A 278 5.15 6.36 -24.58
C ALA A 278 5.29 6.19 -26.09
N SER A 279 6.27 6.88 -26.68
CA SER A 279 6.51 6.85 -28.12
C SER A 279 7.22 5.59 -28.62
N THR A 280 7.82 4.78 -27.72
CA THR A 280 8.62 3.60 -28.10
C THR A 280 8.09 2.30 -27.51
N LEU A 281 8.01 1.26 -28.35
CA LEU A 281 7.64 -0.10 -27.95
C LEU A 281 8.57 -0.64 -26.84
N HIS A 282 9.85 -0.25 -26.86
CA HIS A 282 10.84 -0.67 -25.87
C HIS A 282 10.50 -0.20 -24.45
N ALA A 283 10.11 1.07 -24.27
CA ALA A 283 9.73 1.58 -22.95
C ALA A 283 8.51 0.85 -22.38
N MET A 284 7.53 0.55 -23.23
CA MET A 284 6.34 -0.22 -22.83
C MET A 284 6.67 -1.66 -22.45
N LEU A 285 7.53 -2.34 -23.21
CA LEU A 285 7.97 -3.69 -22.89
C LEU A 285 8.72 -3.73 -21.54
N ILE A 286 9.53 -2.72 -21.24
CA ILE A 286 10.22 -2.59 -19.94
C ILE A 286 9.21 -2.44 -18.80
N PHE A 287 8.18 -1.62 -18.95
CA PHE A 287 7.13 -1.47 -17.93
C PHE A 287 6.43 -2.80 -17.64
N ILE A 288 6.03 -3.51 -18.70
CA ILE A 288 5.41 -4.83 -18.60
C ILE A 288 6.34 -5.78 -17.87
N VAL A 289 7.57 -5.98 -18.36
CA VAL A 289 8.52 -6.93 -17.76
C VAL A 289 8.80 -6.60 -16.29
N THR A 290 8.94 -5.32 -15.94
CA THR A 290 9.20 -4.87 -14.57
C THR A 290 8.03 -5.20 -13.63
N ASP A 291 6.81 -4.94 -14.07
CA ASP A 291 5.60 -5.21 -13.30
C ASP A 291 5.38 -6.73 -13.11
N PHE A 292 5.54 -7.51 -14.18
CA PHE A 292 5.47 -8.97 -14.13
C PHE A 292 6.52 -9.58 -13.23
N ALA A 293 7.77 -9.10 -13.31
CA ALA A 293 8.84 -9.56 -12.45
C ALA A 293 8.54 -9.27 -10.96
N GLN A 294 8.00 -8.09 -10.65
CA GLN A 294 7.60 -7.74 -9.29
C GLN A 294 6.52 -8.69 -8.77
N THR A 295 5.45 -8.88 -9.53
CA THR A 295 4.35 -9.79 -9.14
C THR A 295 4.84 -11.23 -8.97
N ALA A 296 5.67 -11.72 -9.89
CA ALA A 296 6.25 -13.06 -9.80
C ALA A 296 7.14 -13.25 -8.57
N THR A 297 7.98 -12.26 -8.22
CA THR A 297 8.86 -12.37 -7.04
C THR A 297 8.07 -12.45 -5.73
N VAL A 298 6.98 -11.68 -5.60
CA VAL A 298 6.13 -11.73 -4.40
C VAL A 298 5.36 -13.04 -4.34
N LEU A 299 4.85 -13.53 -5.47
CA LEU A 299 4.15 -14.81 -5.54
C LEU A 299 5.07 -16.00 -5.20
N LEU A 300 6.27 -16.05 -5.76
CA LEU A 300 7.26 -17.09 -5.43
C LEU A 300 7.66 -17.04 -3.95
N GLY A 301 7.82 -15.83 -3.39
CA GLY A 301 8.09 -15.65 -1.97
C GLY A 301 6.96 -16.16 -1.08
N MET A 302 5.71 -15.88 -1.44
CA MET A 302 4.54 -16.39 -0.73
C MET A 302 4.40 -17.90 -0.86
N HIS A 303 4.60 -18.47 -2.04
CA HIS A 303 4.51 -19.92 -2.27
C HIS A 303 5.48 -20.69 -1.37
N ARG A 304 6.75 -20.27 -1.33
CA ARG A 304 7.79 -20.89 -0.49
C ARG A 304 7.44 -20.86 1.00
N ARG A 305 6.83 -19.75 1.47
CA ARG A 305 6.41 -19.61 2.87
C ARG A 305 5.20 -20.49 3.17
N THR A 306 4.21 -20.48 2.29
CA THR A 306 2.93 -21.15 2.52
C THR A 306 3.05 -22.67 2.51
N ALA A 307 3.87 -23.24 1.62
CA ALA A 307 4.09 -24.69 1.58
C ALA A 307 4.64 -25.22 2.93
N THR A 308 5.64 -24.52 3.48
CA THR A 308 6.25 -24.87 4.78
C THR A 308 5.28 -24.68 5.95
N ILE A 309 4.48 -23.61 5.94
CA ILE A 309 3.57 -23.26 7.03
C ILE A 309 2.33 -24.17 7.03
N SER A 310 1.78 -24.48 5.85
CA SER A 310 0.59 -25.32 5.71
C SER A 310 0.81 -26.72 6.27
N GLN A 311 1.97 -27.33 5.98
CA GLN A 311 2.30 -28.65 6.53
C GLN A 311 2.36 -28.63 8.07
N ARG A 312 3.05 -27.63 8.65
CA ARG A 312 3.14 -27.48 10.11
C ARG A 312 1.78 -27.21 10.77
N LEU A 313 0.91 -26.46 10.10
CA LEU A 313 -0.44 -26.18 10.59
C LEU A 313 -1.32 -27.43 10.60
N LEU A 314 -1.26 -28.24 9.53
CA LEU A 314 -1.98 -29.51 9.43
C LEU A 314 -1.49 -30.49 10.51
N GLU A 315 -0.18 -30.62 10.70
CA GLU A 315 0.43 -31.43 11.76
C GLU A 315 -0.02 -30.98 13.15
N ALA A 316 -0.03 -29.67 13.44
CA ALA A 316 -0.42 -29.13 14.74
C ALA A 316 -1.92 -29.27 15.04
N THR A 317 -2.77 -29.33 14.01
CA THR A 317 -4.23 -29.39 14.15
C THR A 317 -4.79 -30.80 14.03
N GLY A 318 -4.02 -31.74 13.48
CA GLY A 318 -4.47 -33.10 13.16
C GLY A 318 -5.53 -33.12 12.04
N ALA A 319 -5.59 -32.09 11.22
CA ALA A 319 -6.57 -31.95 10.14
C ALA A 319 -6.15 -32.81 8.92
N LEU A 320 -7.13 -33.34 8.17
CA LEU A 320 -6.89 -34.04 6.92
C LEU A 320 -6.24 -33.09 5.88
N GLU A 321 -5.40 -33.64 4.99
CA GLU A 321 -4.73 -32.88 3.93
C GLU A 321 -5.68 -32.11 2.98
N SER A 322 -6.99 -32.45 2.97
CA SER A 322 -7.99 -31.76 2.15
C SER A 322 -8.62 -30.53 2.81
N GLU A 323 -8.35 -30.26 4.09
CA GLU A 323 -8.89 -29.08 4.76
C GLU A 323 -8.16 -27.80 4.34
N SER A 324 -8.93 -26.72 4.15
CA SER A 324 -8.37 -25.42 3.80
C SER A 324 -7.49 -24.87 4.93
N VAL A 325 -6.45 -24.11 4.60
CA VAL A 325 -5.60 -23.42 5.59
C VAL A 325 -6.42 -22.56 6.56
N LEU A 326 -7.53 -21.99 6.08
CA LEU A 326 -8.44 -21.15 6.86
C LEU A 326 -9.25 -21.95 7.89
N SER A 327 -9.73 -23.15 7.53
CA SER A 327 -10.45 -24.04 8.46
C SER A 327 -9.50 -24.62 9.51
N ALA A 328 -8.28 -25.00 9.12
CA ALA A 328 -7.25 -25.45 10.06
C ALA A 328 -6.83 -24.32 11.02
N LEU A 329 -6.70 -23.09 10.54
CA LEU A 329 -6.42 -21.95 11.41
C LEU A 329 -7.57 -21.67 12.40
N SER A 330 -8.81 -21.76 11.92
CA SER A 330 -10.00 -21.59 12.76
C SER A 330 -10.10 -22.67 13.83
N SER A 331 -9.77 -23.93 13.52
CA SER A 331 -9.75 -25.03 14.50
C SER A 331 -8.64 -24.86 15.54
N LEU A 332 -7.48 -24.31 15.16
CA LEU A 332 -6.42 -23.92 16.10
C LEU A 332 -6.92 -22.85 17.08
N CYS A 333 -7.64 -21.83 16.60
CA CYS A 333 -8.23 -20.79 17.45
C CYS A 333 -9.35 -21.32 18.38
N GLN A 334 -10.04 -22.40 17.99
CA GLN A 334 -11.07 -23.05 18.81
C GLN A 334 -10.51 -23.84 19.99
N ARG A 335 -9.24 -24.28 19.94
CA ARG A 335 -8.58 -25.03 21.02
C ARG A 335 -7.73 -24.10 21.90
N PRO A 336 -8.19 -23.73 23.12
CA PRO A 336 -7.51 -22.72 23.93
C PRO A 336 -6.09 -23.11 24.35
N SER A 337 -5.85 -24.40 24.62
CA SER A 337 -4.55 -24.93 25.02
C SER A 337 -3.52 -24.84 23.88
N THR A 338 -3.91 -25.19 22.66
CA THR A 338 -3.07 -25.05 21.46
C THR A 338 -2.85 -23.58 21.10
N PHE A 339 -3.84 -22.72 21.29
CA PHE A 339 -3.70 -21.29 21.06
C PHE A 339 -2.76 -20.62 22.08
N GLN A 340 -2.81 -21.05 23.35
CA GLN A 340 -1.96 -20.50 24.41
C GLN A 340 -0.47 -20.84 24.22
N SER A 341 -0.16 -21.99 23.61
CA SER A 341 1.21 -22.39 23.29
C SER A 341 1.82 -21.62 22.10
N GLN A 342 1.02 -20.83 21.39
CA GLN A 342 1.49 -19.98 20.30
C GLN A 342 2.11 -18.66 20.80
N ASN A 343 3.04 -18.15 20.01
CA ASN A 343 3.58 -16.81 20.11
C ASN A 343 2.53 -15.78 19.66
N ARG A 344 1.87 -15.18 20.65
CA ARG A 344 0.79 -14.20 20.48
C ARG A 344 1.30 -12.75 20.44
N GLY A 345 2.61 -12.53 20.44
CA GLY A 345 3.20 -11.19 20.41
C GLY A 345 2.80 -10.39 19.17
N GLY A 346 1.96 -9.37 19.36
CA GLY A 346 1.47 -8.49 18.28
C GLY A 346 0.20 -8.98 17.55
N VAL A 347 -0.39 -10.10 17.96
CA VAL A 347 -1.66 -10.60 17.41
C VAL A 347 -2.83 -9.97 18.16
N HIS A 348 -3.81 -9.42 17.43
CA HIS A 348 -5.04 -8.87 18.01
C HIS A 348 -6.19 -9.86 17.91
N VAL A 349 -6.91 -10.05 19.03
CA VAL A 349 -8.09 -10.91 19.07
C VAL A 349 -9.26 -10.24 18.36
N ARG A 350 -9.52 -8.96 18.69
CA ARG A 350 -10.57 -8.13 18.10
C ARG A 350 -10.07 -7.35 16.89
N SER A 351 -10.94 -7.19 15.90
CA SER A 351 -10.67 -6.35 14.73
C SER A 351 -10.92 -4.87 15.05
N CYS A 352 -10.23 -3.97 14.34
CA CYS A 352 -10.59 -2.55 14.33
C CYS A 352 -11.91 -2.28 13.57
N PHE A 353 -12.43 -3.27 12.85
CA PHE A 353 -13.68 -3.23 12.12
C PHE A 353 -14.63 -4.30 12.65
N ARG A 354 -15.84 -3.94 13.08
CA ARG A 354 -16.79 -4.95 13.60
C ARG A 354 -17.31 -5.84 12.47
N HIS A 355 -17.11 -7.14 12.63
CA HIS A 355 -17.63 -8.15 11.71
C HIS A 355 -18.92 -8.78 12.23
N SER A 356 -19.80 -9.19 11.31
CA SER A 356 -21.06 -9.87 11.67
C SER A 356 -20.79 -11.36 11.98
N LEU A 357 -20.49 -11.64 13.24
CA LEU A 357 -20.16 -12.98 13.74
C LEU A 357 -21.34 -13.67 14.41
N ASP A 358 -21.32 -14.99 14.42
CA ASP A 358 -22.30 -15.79 15.18
C ASP A 358 -22.02 -15.72 16.68
N ARG A 359 -23.05 -16.04 17.49
CA ARG A 359 -22.92 -16.02 18.95
C ARG A 359 -21.81 -16.92 19.47
N GLN A 360 -21.53 -18.04 18.80
CA GLN A 360 -20.46 -18.98 19.16
C GLN A 360 -19.07 -18.36 18.95
N ASP A 361 -18.82 -17.74 17.79
CA ASP A 361 -17.55 -17.05 17.50
C ASP A 361 -17.33 -15.85 18.42
N LEU A 362 -18.39 -15.11 18.74
CA LEU A 362 -18.33 -14.01 19.72
C LEU A 362 -17.96 -14.51 21.12
N GLN A 363 -18.53 -15.64 21.55
CA GLN A 363 -18.17 -16.26 22.84
C GLN A 363 -16.73 -16.76 22.83
N LEU A 364 -16.26 -17.33 21.71
CA LEU A 364 -14.89 -17.75 21.52
C LEU A 364 -13.92 -16.56 21.60
N LEU A 365 -14.20 -15.44 20.92
CA LEU A 365 -13.39 -14.23 21.02
C LEU A 365 -13.30 -13.72 22.46
N CYS A 366 -14.42 -13.67 23.19
CA CYS A 366 -14.43 -13.30 24.60
C CYS A 366 -13.60 -14.26 25.47
N ARG A 367 -13.58 -15.57 25.17
CA ARG A 367 -12.73 -16.54 25.86
C ARG A 367 -11.25 -16.31 25.55
N LEU A 368 -10.89 -16.07 24.29
CA LEU A 368 -9.52 -15.81 23.86
C LEU A 368 -8.96 -14.51 24.43
N GLU A 369 -9.81 -13.49 24.61
CA GLU A 369 -9.43 -12.20 25.20
C GLU A 369 -9.12 -12.31 26.69
N ARG A 370 -9.80 -13.22 27.40
CA ARG A 370 -9.56 -13.49 28.84
C ARG A 370 -8.29 -14.29 29.12
N LEU A 371 -7.61 -14.82 28.10
CA LEU A 371 -6.37 -15.56 28.28
C LEU A 371 -5.21 -14.65 28.70
N PRO A 372 -4.34 -15.08 29.63
CA PRO A 372 -3.20 -14.28 30.06
C PRO A 372 -2.29 -13.94 28.87
N GLY A 373 -1.92 -12.65 28.76
CA GLY A 373 -1.12 -12.10 27.65
C GLY A 373 -1.91 -11.48 26.48
N ASN A 374 -3.26 -11.56 26.50
CA ASN A 374 -4.14 -10.97 25.47
C ASN A 374 -4.93 -9.73 25.95
N SER A 375 -4.93 -9.45 27.25
CA SER A 375 -5.63 -8.30 27.84
C SER A 375 -5.02 -6.97 27.40
N SER A 376 -5.90 -6.01 27.08
CA SER A 376 -5.57 -4.68 26.55
C SER A 376 -4.76 -3.76 27.47
N ASP A 377 -4.56 -4.14 28.74
CA ASP A 377 -3.96 -3.31 29.80
C ASP A 377 -2.52 -3.70 30.21
N ASP A 378 -1.79 -4.50 29.45
CA ASP A 378 -0.45 -4.93 29.87
C ASP A 378 0.65 -3.87 29.57
N PRO A 379 1.26 -3.21 30.60
CA PRO A 379 2.31 -2.20 30.43
C PRO A 379 3.61 -2.75 29.81
N THR A 380 3.76 -4.08 29.74
CA THR A 380 4.92 -4.76 29.16
C THR A 380 4.99 -4.60 27.63
N ARG A 381 3.88 -4.24 26.96
CA ARG A 381 3.84 -3.93 25.51
C ARG A 381 4.64 -2.68 25.12
N ILE A 382 4.83 -1.73 26.05
CA ILE A 382 5.55 -0.47 25.77
C ILE A 382 7.08 -0.71 25.69
N TYR A 383 7.59 -1.68 26.45
CA TYR A 383 9.03 -1.96 26.54
C TYR A 383 9.57 -2.83 25.40
N LEU A 384 8.78 -3.76 24.84
CA LEU A 384 9.22 -4.53 23.66
C LEU A 384 9.32 -3.65 22.39
N TRP A 385 8.59 -2.53 22.37
CA TRP A 385 8.54 -1.57 21.26
C TRP A 385 9.72 -0.57 21.25
N SER A 386 10.43 -0.40 22.37
CA SER A 386 11.69 0.38 22.40
C SER A 386 12.84 -0.38 21.73
N SER A 387 12.90 -1.71 21.88
CA SER A 387 13.91 -2.57 21.24
C SER A 387 13.74 -2.71 19.73
N ALA A 388 12.52 -2.73 19.21
CA ALA A 388 12.31 -2.69 17.74
C ALA A 388 12.75 -1.33 17.16
N ARG A 389 12.60 -0.25 17.93
CA ARG A 389 13.03 1.10 17.54
C ARG A 389 14.55 1.25 17.61
N SER A 390 15.20 0.63 18.59
CA SER A 390 16.66 0.59 18.68
C SER A 390 17.26 -0.23 17.52
N ALA A 391 16.68 -1.38 17.17
CA ALA A 391 17.11 -2.20 16.02
C ALA A 391 16.99 -1.48 14.67
N ILE A 392 15.95 -0.65 14.49
CA ILE A 392 15.76 0.20 13.29
C ILE A 392 16.72 1.40 13.29
N SER A 393 17.03 1.97 14.47
CA SER A 393 18.03 3.05 14.60
C SER A 393 19.47 2.55 14.39
N GLU A 394 19.76 1.33 14.86
CA GLU A 394 21.04 0.65 14.73
C GLU A 394 21.34 0.29 13.27
N THR A 395 20.33 -0.23 12.54
CA THR A 395 20.46 -0.45 11.09
C THR A 395 20.67 0.86 10.33
N ARG A 396 20.03 1.97 10.76
CA ARG A 396 20.23 3.30 10.17
C ARG A 396 21.64 3.85 10.39
N LYS A 397 22.21 3.64 11.59
CA LYS A 397 23.61 3.97 11.92
C LYS A 397 24.61 3.08 11.16
N LEU A 398 24.30 1.80 10.96
CA LEU A 398 25.13 0.89 10.16
C LEU A 398 25.16 1.29 8.67
N THR A 399 24.05 1.81 8.14
CA THR A 399 23.99 2.37 6.77
C THR A 399 24.72 3.70 6.63
N SER A 400 24.70 4.58 7.64
CA SER A 400 25.50 5.82 7.58
C SER A 400 27.00 5.52 7.68
N LEU A 401 27.40 4.53 8.49
CA LEU A 401 28.80 4.13 8.64
C LEU A 401 29.35 3.37 7.40
N ARG A 402 28.50 2.69 6.62
CA ARG A 402 28.91 2.02 5.37
C ARG A 402 28.89 2.90 4.12
N LEU A 403 28.10 3.97 4.09
CA LEU A 403 28.12 4.94 2.98
C LEU A 403 29.29 5.94 3.11
N THR A 404 29.79 6.22 4.31
CA THR A 404 31.01 7.03 4.50
C THR A 404 32.31 6.29 4.20
N SER A 405 32.31 4.95 4.18
CA SER A 405 33.52 4.16 3.86
C SER A 405 33.77 3.97 2.36
N ILE A 406 32.89 4.49 1.50
CA ILE A 406 33.03 4.45 0.03
C ILE A 406 33.42 5.84 -0.52
N SER A 407 33.34 6.90 0.29
CA SER A 407 33.77 8.26 -0.10
C SER A 407 35.17 8.66 0.39
N SER A 408 35.89 7.82 1.13
CA SER A 408 37.17 8.18 1.77
C SER A 408 38.43 7.60 1.11
N SER A 409 38.35 7.12 -0.14
CA SER A 409 39.55 6.74 -0.91
C SER A 409 40.28 7.93 -1.56
N PHE A 410 39.80 9.16 -1.36
CA PHE A 410 40.43 10.40 -1.81
C PHE A 410 40.60 11.40 -0.66
N SER A 411 41.50 11.10 0.30
CA SER A 411 42.19 12.12 1.11
C SER A 411 43.27 11.45 1.96
N ARG A 412 44.31 10.92 1.31
CA ARG A 412 45.62 10.77 1.97
C ARG A 412 46.33 12.11 1.84
N LEU A 413 46.47 12.83 2.95
CA LEU A 413 47.57 13.71 3.37
C LEU A 413 47.00 14.74 4.37
N ALA A 414 47.25 14.56 5.67
CA ALA A 414 47.58 15.65 6.61
C ALA A 414 47.65 15.11 8.07
N SER A 415 48.89 14.98 8.55
CA SER A 415 49.38 15.31 9.90
C SER A 415 48.59 14.97 11.18
N SER A 416 49.17 14.05 11.96
CA SER A 416 49.74 14.26 13.32
C SER A 416 48.91 14.96 14.41
N ARG A 417 48.49 14.19 15.44
CA ARG A 417 48.90 14.29 16.87
C ARG A 417 47.84 13.66 17.82
N ARG A 418 48.34 12.79 18.72
CA ARG A 418 48.01 12.49 20.15
C ARG A 418 46.57 12.77 20.67
N LEU A 419 45.97 12.01 21.59
CA LEU A 419 46.50 11.53 22.88
C LEU A 419 45.52 10.49 23.49
N ALA A 420 46.08 9.56 24.27
CA ALA A 420 45.37 8.54 25.04
C ALA A 420 44.50 9.15 26.16
N ALA A 421 43.35 8.53 26.43
CA ALA A 421 42.60 8.72 27.68
C ALA A 421 42.05 7.37 28.14
N ILE A 422 42.65 6.86 29.21
CA ILE A 422 42.25 5.70 30.01
C ILE A 422 41.17 6.17 31.00
N GLN A 423 40.07 5.44 31.15
CA GLN A 423 39.16 5.56 32.31
C GLN A 423 38.45 4.22 32.61
N PRO A 424 38.00 3.99 33.87
CA PRO A 424 38.39 2.81 34.63
C PRO A 424 37.25 1.83 34.97
N MET A 425 37.67 0.62 35.35
CA MET A 425 36.86 -0.49 35.87
C MET A 425 36.23 -0.13 37.22
N THR A 426 34.90 -0.18 37.33
CA THR A 426 34.19 -0.16 38.62
C THR A 426 33.42 -1.47 38.79
N LYS A 427 33.75 -2.18 39.88
CA LYS A 427 33.09 -3.40 40.35
C LYS A 427 31.68 -3.06 40.85
N SER A 428 30.67 -3.86 40.50
CA SER A 428 29.42 -3.91 41.24
C SER A 428 28.92 -5.35 41.41
N THR A 429 28.81 -5.66 42.69
CA THR A 429 28.23 -6.74 43.49
C THR A 429 27.25 -7.73 42.85
N ALA A 430 27.40 -8.98 43.31
CA ALA A 430 26.67 -10.19 42.94
C ALA A 430 25.14 -10.14 43.17
N ALA A 431 24.40 -10.77 42.24
CA ALA A 431 23.00 -11.16 42.38
C ALA A 431 22.88 -12.70 42.42
N PRO A 432 21.85 -13.27 43.07
CA PRO A 432 21.85 -14.67 43.51
C PRO A 432 21.60 -15.68 42.38
N LYS A 433 22.32 -16.81 42.45
CA LYS A 433 22.12 -18.01 41.62
C LYS A 433 20.70 -18.54 41.78
N ARG A 434 19.88 -18.47 40.72
CA ARG A 434 18.65 -19.27 40.60
C ARG A 434 19.00 -20.67 40.11
N ARG A 435 18.35 -21.65 40.74
CA ARG A 435 18.55 -23.09 40.55
C ARG A 435 18.24 -23.52 39.12
N GLN A 436 18.94 -24.58 38.74
CA GLN A 436 18.86 -25.37 37.54
C GLN A 436 17.40 -25.79 37.27
N ASP A 437 16.81 -25.28 36.18
CA ASP A 437 15.56 -25.80 35.61
C ASP A 437 15.92 -26.75 34.45
N ASP A 438 15.18 -27.85 34.39
CA ASP A 438 15.30 -28.97 33.46
C ASP A 438 15.37 -28.54 31.98
N PRO A 439 16.00 -29.34 31.09
CA PRO A 439 16.01 -29.06 29.67
C PRO A 439 14.59 -29.11 29.09
N ILE A 440 14.00 -27.93 28.85
CA ILE A 440 12.75 -27.77 28.10
C ILE A 440 12.96 -28.41 26.71
N PRO A 441 12.10 -29.37 26.28
CA PRO A 441 12.21 -30.00 24.98
C PRO A 441 12.17 -28.98 23.84
N THR A 442 13.18 -29.01 22.98
CA THR A 442 13.38 -28.13 21.83
C THR A 442 12.26 -28.19 20.77
N ASP A 443 11.35 -29.17 20.84
CA ASP A 443 10.21 -29.30 19.92
C ASP A 443 9.06 -28.30 20.20
N VAL A 444 8.95 -27.77 21.42
CA VAL A 444 7.90 -26.79 21.78
C VAL A 444 8.10 -25.46 21.03
N PHE A 445 9.35 -25.09 20.74
CA PHE A 445 9.66 -23.84 20.04
C PHE A 445 9.34 -23.87 18.54
N LYS A 446 9.39 -25.04 17.88
CA LYS A 446 9.09 -25.17 16.44
C LYS A 446 7.62 -24.89 16.09
N HIS A 447 6.69 -25.21 16.97
CA HIS A 447 5.25 -25.05 16.75
C HIS A 447 4.67 -23.73 17.27
N SER A 448 5.47 -22.93 17.98
CA SER A 448 4.96 -21.72 18.65
C SER A 448 4.65 -20.57 17.68
N ASN A 449 5.26 -20.48 16.50
CA ASN A 449 5.04 -19.35 15.57
C ASN A 449 3.97 -19.60 14.50
N ILE A 450 3.33 -20.77 14.48
CA ILE A 450 2.43 -21.21 13.40
C ILE A 450 1.28 -20.22 13.21
N LEU A 451 0.62 -19.79 14.30
CA LEU A 451 -0.46 -18.82 14.25
C LEU A 451 -0.03 -17.51 13.55
N ARG A 452 1.07 -16.90 14.02
CA ARG A 452 1.56 -15.62 13.50
C ARG A 452 2.00 -15.72 12.04
N GLU A 453 2.68 -16.82 11.69
CA GLU A 453 3.13 -17.07 10.32
C GLU A 453 1.94 -17.27 9.38
N THR A 454 0.91 -18.02 9.79
CA THR A 454 -0.31 -18.25 9.01
C THR A 454 -1.10 -16.96 8.80
N LEU A 455 -1.29 -16.15 9.86
CA LEU A 455 -1.90 -14.82 9.76
C LEU A 455 -1.10 -13.89 8.83
N GLY A 456 0.23 -14.00 8.84
CA GLY A 456 1.11 -13.31 7.91
C GLY A 456 0.85 -13.69 6.45
N VAL A 457 0.73 -15.00 6.16
CA VAL A 457 0.40 -15.49 4.81
C VAL A 457 -0.96 -15.00 4.35
N LEU A 458 -1.98 -15.03 5.21
CA LEU A 458 -3.32 -14.56 4.86
C LEU A 458 -3.33 -13.06 4.54
N TYR A 459 -2.61 -12.26 5.33
CA TYR A 459 -2.40 -10.83 5.07
C TYR A 459 -1.69 -10.58 3.74
N THR A 460 -0.62 -11.34 3.44
CA THR A 460 0.10 -11.24 2.16
C THR A 460 -0.81 -11.61 0.99
N ALA A 461 -1.62 -12.67 1.12
CA ALA A 461 -2.56 -13.11 0.10
C ALA A 461 -3.66 -12.06 -0.15
N GLU A 462 -4.18 -11.43 0.91
CA GLU A 462 -5.12 -10.31 0.81
C GLU A 462 -4.49 -9.12 0.07
N CYS A 463 -3.25 -8.75 0.41
CA CYS A 463 -2.57 -7.66 -0.30
C CYS A 463 -2.35 -7.97 -1.78
N LEU A 464 -1.94 -9.20 -2.10
CA LEU A 464 -1.68 -9.61 -3.48
C LEU A 464 -2.95 -9.61 -4.34
N VAL A 465 -4.05 -10.15 -3.83
CA VAL A 465 -5.30 -10.21 -4.60
C VAL A 465 -5.89 -8.83 -4.84
N LEU A 466 -5.86 -7.95 -3.84
CA LEU A 466 -6.34 -6.58 -3.98
C LEU A 466 -5.48 -5.79 -4.98
N MET A 467 -4.15 -5.94 -4.91
CA MET A 467 -3.23 -5.28 -5.85
C MET A 467 -3.48 -5.73 -7.28
N ALA A 468 -3.52 -7.05 -7.51
CA ALA A 468 -3.76 -7.61 -8.84
C ALA A 468 -5.17 -7.29 -9.38
N TYR A 469 -6.18 -7.21 -8.51
CA TYR A 469 -7.52 -6.75 -8.89
C TYR A 469 -7.50 -5.30 -9.39
N VAL A 470 -6.83 -4.40 -8.67
CA VAL A 470 -6.71 -2.98 -9.03
C VAL A 470 -5.89 -2.81 -10.32
N GLU A 471 -4.77 -3.52 -10.45
CA GLU A 471 -3.89 -3.49 -11.63
C GLU A 471 -4.55 -4.09 -12.89
N ALA A 472 -5.47 -5.05 -12.75
CA ALA A 472 -6.26 -5.57 -13.85
C ALA A 472 -7.44 -4.64 -14.23
N PHE A 473 -8.14 -4.09 -13.25
CA PHE A 473 -9.32 -3.27 -13.48
C PHE A 473 -8.99 -1.92 -14.13
N ILE A 474 -7.97 -1.21 -13.65
CA ILE A 474 -7.71 0.18 -14.04
C ILE A 474 -7.38 0.35 -15.53
N PRO A 475 -6.47 -0.43 -16.15
CA PRO A 475 -6.18 -0.27 -17.57
C PRO A 475 -7.40 -0.54 -18.46
N LEU A 476 -8.23 -1.53 -18.10
CA LEU A 476 -9.46 -1.84 -18.83
C LEU A 476 -10.50 -0.74 -18.67
N PHE A 477 -10.66 -0.21 -17.45
CA PHE A 477 -11.49 0.97 -17.21
C PHE A 477 -10.99 2.15 -18.06
N TYR A 478 -9.68 2.40 -18.08
CA TYR A 478 -9.10 3.51 -18.82
C TYR A 478 -9.37 3.39 -20.33
N CYS A 479 -9.17 2.20 -20.91
CA CYS A 479 -9.48 1.95 -22.33
C CYS A 479 -10.96 2.16 -22.64
N THR A 480 -11.86 1.61 -21.82
CA THR A 480 -13.31 1.76 -22.03
C THR A 480 -13.77 3.20 -21.86
N TYR A 481 -13.21 3.93 -20.87
CA TYR A 481 -13.41 5.35 -20.69
C TYR A 481 -12.98 6.16 -21.93
N MET A 482 -11.80 5.90 -22.50
CA MET A 482 -11.32 6.59 -23.70
C MET A 482 -12.24 6.35 -24.91
N LEU A 483 -12.70 5.11 -25.12
CA LEU A 483 -13.64 4.76 -26.18
C LEU A 483 -15.00 5.45 -26.02
N TYR A 484 -15.47 5.60 -24.79
CA TYR A 484 -16.71 6.31 -24.47
C TYR A 484 -16.56 7.82 -24.66
N MET A 485 -15.48 8.40 -24.13
CA MET A 485 -15.26 9.85 -24.14
C MET A 485 -15.17 10.45 -25.54
N VAL A 486 -14.55 9.76 -26.49
CA VAL A 486 -14.44 10.20 -27.89
C VAL A 486 -15.82 10.34 -28.59
N GLN A 487 -16.88 9.79 -28.00
CA GLN A 487 -18.25 9.97 -28.50
C GLN A 487 -18.92 11.24 -27.99
N LEU A 488 -18.46 11.78 -26.86
CA LEU A 488 -19.06 12.93 -26.19
C LEU A 488 -18.50 14.27 -26.71
N PRO A 489 -19.31 15.35 -26.69
CA PRO A 489 -18.87 16.68 -27.11
C PRO A 489 -17.75 17.23 -26.22
N ASN A 490 -17.70 16.81 -24.96
CA ASN A 490 -16.69 17.26 -24.00
C ASN A 490 -15.26 16.78 -24.34
N ALA A 491 -15.10 15.84 -25.28
CA ALA A 491 -13.80 15.29 -25.67
C ALA A 491 -12.76 16.37 -26.01
N GLU A 492 -13.17 17.47 -26.63
CA GLU A 492 -12.30 18.57 -27.04
C GLU A 492 -11.57 19.27 -25.88
N TYR A 493 -12.15 19.20 -24.68
CA TYR A 493 -11.60 19.83 -23.47
C TYR A 493 -10.64 18.92 -22.70
N HIS A 494 -10.48 17.65 -23.09
CA HIS A 494 -9.60 16.69 -22.43
C HIS A 494 -8.23 16.64 -23.11
N THR A 495 -7.17 16.90 -22.35
CA THR A 495 -5.81 17.04 -22.91
C THR A 495 -5.23 15.73 -23.48
N GLU A 496 -5.66 14.57 -22.97
CA GLU A 496 -5.26 13.25 -23.52
C GLU A 496 -5.91 12.96 -24.88
N LEU A 497 -7.07 13.57 -25.15
CA LEU A 497 -7.84 13.35 -26.38
C LEU A 497 -7.49 14.33 -27.50
N ARG A 498 -6.53 15.24 -27.30
CA ARG A 498 -6.19 16.32 -28.24
C ARG A 498 -5.81 15.84 -29.65
N ASN A 499 -5.36 14.60 -29.79
CA ASN A 499 -5.03 13.95 -31.07
C ASN A 499 -5.78 12.62 -31.26
N VAL A 500 -6.80 12.34 -30.45
CA VAL A 500 -7.53 11.08 -30.43
C VAL A 500 -8.94 11.31 -30.94
N ASN A 501 -9.31 10.64 -32.03
CA ASN A 501 -10.58 10.73 -32.70
C ASN A 501 -11.22 9.35 -32.86
N ARG A 502 -12.48 9.29 -33.33
CA ARG A 502 -13.27 8.04 -33.46
C ARG A 502 -12.57 6.98 -34.31
N GLN A 503 -11.69 7.38 -35.21
CA GLN A 503 -11.00 6.49 -36.14
C GLN A 503 -9.70 5.93 -35.55
N ASN A 504 -8.96 6.69 -34.74
CA ASN A 504 -7.67 6.28 -34.22
C ASN A 504 -7.71 5.80 -32.75
N VAL A 505 -8.80 6.03 -32.01
CA VAL A 505 -8.89 5.70 -30.57
C VAL A 505 -8.59 4.22 -30.28
N ALA A 506 -9.05 3.31 -31.14
CA ALA A 506 -8.79 1.88 -30.99
C ALA A 506 -7.30 1.54 -31.17
N TYR A 507 -6.61 2.25 -32.06
CA TYR A 507 -5.17 2.10 -32.28
C TYR A 507 -4.37 2.66 -31.10
N THR A 508 -4.70 3.88 -30.65
CA THR A 508 -4.03 4.56 -29.53
C THR A 508 -4.16 3.77 -28.22
N THR A 509 -5.36 3.22 -27.95
CA THR A 509 -5.62 2.47 -26.71
C THR A 509 -5.16 1.01 -26.77
N ARG A 510 -4.75 0.51 -27.94
CA ARG A 510 -4.42 -0.91 -28.17
C ARG A 510 -3.40 -1.46 -27.18
N VAL A 511 -2.32 -0.71 -26.91
CA VAL A 511 -1.25 -1.22 -26.04
C VAL A 511 -1.69 -1.26 -24.58
N VAL A 512 -2.42 -0.25 -24.13
CA VAL A 512 -3.00 -0.23 -22.78
C VAL A 512 -4.05 -1.35 -22.63
N PHE A 513 -4.81 -1.65 -23.69
CA PHE A 513 -5.78 -2.75 -23.69
C PHE A 513 -5.08 -4.12 -23.61
N LEU A 514 -4.05 -4.36 -24.42
CA LEU A 514 -3.24 -5.58 -24.35
C LEU A 514 -2.57 -5.74 -22.99
N PHE A 515 -2.09 -4.65 -22.40
CA PHE A 515 -1.59 -4.63 -21.04
C PHE A 515 -2.67 -5.01 -20.02
N GLY A 516 -3.88 -4.44 -20.12
CA GLY A 516 -5.01 -4.80 -19.29
C GLY A 516 -5.38 -6.28 -19.39
N LEU A 517 -5.41 -6.85 -20.59
CA LEU A 517 -5.63 -8.29 -20.79
C LEU A 517 -4.53 -9.14 -20.15
N LEU A 518 -3.28 -8.71 -20.27
CA LEU A 518 -2.14 -9.39 -19.66
C LEU A 518 -2.23 -9.34 -18.13
N GLN A 519 -2.70 -8.22 -17.55
CA GLN A 519 -2.96 -8.11 -16.12
C GLN A 519 -4.12 -9.01 -15.67
N VAL A 520 -5.19 -9.13 -16.45
CA VAL A 520 -6.27 -10.10 -16.17
C VAL A 520 -5.72 -11.53 -16.21
N ALA A 521 -4.92 -11.88 -17.20
CA ALA A 521 -4.28 -13.20 -17.28
C ALA A 521 -3.35 -13.46 -16.08
N SER A 522 -2.56 -12.46 -15.67
CA SER A 522 -1.72 -12.49 -14.48
C SER A 522 -2.54 -12.71 -13.20
N PHE A 523 -3.66 -12.01 -13.07
CA PHE A 523 -4.58 -12.16 -11.95
C PHE A 523 -5.21 -13.55 -11.90
N VAL A 524 -5.68 -14.08 -13.03
CA VAL A 524 -6.22 -15.44 -13.11
C VAL A 524 -5.13 -16.46 -12.75
N LEU A 525 -3.91 -16.29 -13.27
CA LEU A 525 -2.78 -17.16 -12.96
C LEU A 525 -2.43 -17.10 -11.46
N LEU A 526 -2.40 -15.90 -10.86
CA LEU A 526 -2.19 -15.71 -9.42
C LEU A 526 -3.25 -16.49 -8.62
N VAL A 527 -4.53 -16.36 -8.97
CA VAL A 527 -5.62 -17.07 -8.30
C VAL A 527 -5.45 -18.58 -8.42
N LEU A 528 -5.15 -19.09 -9.61
CA LEU A 528 -4.94 -20.51 -9.86
C LEU A 528 -3.74 -21.06 -9.07
N LEU A 529 -2.62 -20.33 -9.08
CA LEU A 529 -1.40 -20.74 -8.38
C LEU A 529 -1.60 -20.75 -6.87
N VAL A 530 -2.28 -19.76 -6.30
CA VAL A 530 -2.51 -19.74 -4.86
C VAL A 530 -3.55 -20.77 -4.44
N ARG A 531 -4.59 -20.98 -5.25
CA ARG A 531 -5.54 -22.07 -5.00
C ARG A 531 -4.84 -23.42 -5.00
N ARG A 532 -4.03 -23.69 -6.03
CA ARG A 532 -3.32 -24.97 -6.20
C ARG A 532 -2.26 -25.19 -5.11
N ASN A 533 -1.50 -24.15 -4.77
CA ASN A 533 -0.31 -24.31 -3.95
C ASN A 533 -0.51 -23.96 -2.47
N CYS A 534 -1.55 -23.21 -2.13
CA CYS A 534 -1.78 -22.72 -0.77
C CYS A 534 -3.14 -23.15 -0.21
N GLY A 535 -4.04 -23.72 -1.02
CA GLY A 535 -5.38 -24.11 -0.57
C GLY A 535 -6.27 -22.94 -0.11
N ILE A 536 -5.87 -21.69 -0.39
CA ILE A 536 -6.60 -20.48 -0.02
C ILE A 536 -7.56 -20.11 -1.16
N GLN A 537 -8.84 -19.93 -0.84
CA GLN A 537 -9.85 -19.51 -1.80
C GLN A 537 -9.79 -17.99 -2.05
N ILE A 538 -8.84 -17.56 -2.87
CA ILE A 538 -8.55 -16.13 -3.12
C ILE A 538 -9.77 -15.30 -3.54
N TRP A 539 -10.66 -15.83 -4.39
CA TRP A 539 -11.84 -15.10 -4.85
C TRP A 539 -12.74 -14.65 -3.68
N TYR A 540 -12.86 -15.48 -2.65
CA TYR A 540 -13.63 -15.15 -1.46
C TYR A 540 -12.92 -14.11 -0.61
N ASN A 541 -11.59 -14.16 -0.49
CA ASN A 541 -10.83 -13.10 0.20
C ASN A 541 -11.04 -11.75 -0.47
N LEU A 542 -10.98 -11.68 -1.81
CA LEU A 542 -11.24 -10.45 -2.54
C LEU A 542 -12.65 -9.92 -2.26
N ALA A 543 -13.68 -10.72 -2.52
CA ALA A 543 -15.06 -10.29 -2.32
C ALA A 543 -15.36 -9.95 -0.85
N PHE A 544 -14.78 -10.68 0.10
CA PHE A 544 -14.89 -10.37 1.52
C PHE A 544 -14.39 -8.96 1.83
N VAL A 545 -13.21 -8.56 1.33
CA VAL A 545 -12.70 -7.19 1.54
C VAL A 545 -13.59 -6.16 0.85
N LEU A 546 -13.94 -6.40 -0.42
CA LEU A 546 -14.76 -5.48 -1.21
C LEU A 546 -16.14 -5.26 -0.58
N GLU A 547 -16.75 -6.29 0.00
CA GLU A 547 -18.07 -6.22 0.63
C GLU A 547 -18.00 -5.63 2.04
N THR A 548 -17.06 -6.10 2.88
CA THR A 548 -16.95 -5.60 4.26
C THR A 548 -16.48 -4.15 4.32
N GLN A 549 -15.62 -3.73 3.41
CA GLN A 549 -15.03 -2.39 3.36
C GLN A 549 -15.58 -1.55 2.20
N MET A 550 -16.77 -1.87 1.70
CA MET A 550 -17.36 -1.30 0.48
C MET A 550 -17.35 0.23 0.47
N ALA A 551 -17.77 0.87 1.57
CA ALA A 551 -17.82 2.33 1.66
C ALA A 551 -16.43 2.99 1.54
N LEU A 552 -15.39 2.36 2.10
CA LEU A 552 -14.01 2.85 2.04
C LEU A 552 -13.41 2.67 0.65
N VAL A 553 -13.64 1.50 0.06
CA VAL A 553 -13.15 1.13 -1.28
C VAL A 553 -13.80 2.01 -2.34
N GLN A 554 -15.15 2.08 -2.36
CA GLN A 554 -15.88 2.86 -3.37
C GLN A 554 -15.57 4.35 -3.28
N GLY A 555 -15.51 4.91 -2.06
CA GLY A 555 -15.14 6.31 -1.86
C GLY A 555 -13.77 6.62 -2.47
N LYS A 556 -12.76 5.76 -2.22
CA LYS A 556 -11.42 5.93 -2.82
C LYS A 556 -11.45 5.81 -4.34
N LEU A 557 -12.10 4.77 -4.89
CA LEU A 557 -12.22 4.59 -6.35
C LEU A 557 -12.85 5.81 -7.02
N MET A 558 -13.94 6.34 -6.46
CA MET A 558 -14.61 7.54 -6.97
C MET A 558 -13.71 8.77 -6.87
N VAL A 559 -13.14 9.05 -5.69
CA VAL A 559 -12.27 10.22 -5.48
C VAL A 559 -11.09 10.20 -6.44
N TRP A 560 -10.38 9.08 -6.54
CA TRP A 560 -9.19 9.00 -7.37
C TRP A 560 -9.47 9.11 -8.85
N MET A 561 -10.56 8.51 -9.33
CA MET A 561 -10.95 8.66 -10.72
C MET A 561 -11.40 10.09 -11.06
N LEU A 562 -12.27 10.69 -10.25
CA LEU A 562 -12.73 12.06 -10.46
C LEU A 562 -11.55 13.04 -10.45
N VAL A 563 -10.66 12.94 -9.46
CA VAL A 563 -9.48 13.81 -9.36
C VAL A 563 -8.57 13.66 -10.57
N THR A 564 -8.29 12.42 -10.98
CA THR A 564 -7.32 12.18 -12.05
C THR A 564 -7.84 12.62 -13.41
N LEU A 565 -9.12 12.40 -13.69
CA LEU A 565 -9.77 12.85 -14.91
C LEU A 565 -9.97 14.37 -14.92
N ALA A 566 -10.34 14.97 -13.79
CA ALA A 566 -10.44 16.43 -13.65
C ALA A 566 -9.13 17.14 -13.99
N CYS A 567 -7.98 16.64 -13.51
CA CYS A 567 -6.67 17.19 -13.82
C CYS A 567 -6.30 17.15 -15.33
N ARG A 568 -7.02 16.38 -16.14
CA ARG A 568 -6.81 16.27 -17.59
C ARG A 568 -7.69 17.22 -18.41
N VAL A 569 -8.66 17.88 -17.77
CA VAL A 569 -9.53 18.88 -18.40
C VAL A 569 -8.83 20.24 -18.44
N VAL A 570 -8.89 20.93 -19.58
CA VAL A 570 -8.20 22.23 -19.77
C VAL A 570 -8.62 23.31 -18.77
N HIS A 571 -9.86 23.25 -18.26
CA HIS A 571 -10.39 24.16 -17.23
C HIS A 571 -9.67 24.07 -15.89
N PHE A 572 -9.01 22.95 -15.59
CA PHE A 572 -8.17 22.81 -14.39
C PHE A 572 -6.79 23.47 -14.55
N GLY A 573 -6.53 24.10 -15.70
CA GLY A 573 -5.42 25.01 -15.95
C GLY A 573 -4.06 24.31 -16.10
N LYS A 574 -3.58 24.20 -17.34
CA LYS A 574 -2.14 24.06 -17.65
C LYS A 574 -1.61 25.44 -18.04
N ARG A 575 -0.37 25.76 -17.67
CA ARG A 575 0.30 27.01 -18.06
C ARG A 575 0.31 27.11 -19.60
N THR A 576 -0.64 27.84 -20.18
CA THR A 576 -0.61 28.17 -21.60
C THR A 576 0.62 29.04 -21.81
N THR A 577 1.55 28.57 -22.65
CA THR A 577 2.83 29.20 -23.00
C THR A 577 2.67 30.53 -23.76
N ARG A 578 1.60 31.29 -23.54
CA ARG A 578 1.32 32.59 -24.17
C ARG A 578 1.77 33.79 -23.33
N LEU A 579 2.52 33.59 -22.24
CA LEU A 579 3.10 34.69 -21.44
C LEU A 579 4.61 34.92 -21.66
N CYS A 580 5.21 34.34 -22.71
CA CYS A 580 6.61 34.59 -23.09
C CYS A 580 6.76 35.31 -24.45
N VAL A 581 5.74 36.02 -24.94
CA VAL A 581 5.85 36.88 -26.15
C VAL A 581 5.57 38.36 -25.82
N ALA A 582 5.60 38.74 -24.54
CA ALA A 582 5.55 40.14 -24.15
C ALA A 582 6.33 40.37 -22.85
N VAL A 583 7.65 40.14 -22.90
CA VAL A 583 8.71 40.96 -22.31
C VAL A 583 9.96 40.73 -23.15
#